data_AF-A0A930YJG9-F1
#
_entry.id   AF-A0A930YJG9-F1
#
_cell.length_a   1.000
_cell.length_b   1.000
_cell.length_c   1.000
_cell.angle_alpha   90.00
_cell.angle_beta   90.00
_cell.angle_gamma   90.00
#
_symmetry.space_group_name_H-M   'P 1'
#
loop_
_entity.id
_entity.type
_entity.pdbx_description
1 polymer ?
#
loop_
_entity_poly.entity_id
_entity_poly.type
_entity_poly.pdbx_seq_one_letter_code
_entity_poly.pdbx_strand_id
1 'polypeptide(L)'
;MTTSQDKQGTLLTSAGRLGLAGLLVIVGAVTTACGGGSEAAATSKRPTSSTVSSVPSPLAAETEPADPPLVISPRAPLTQPVDAGFDPPFSLRIPARWKSVLRDVSAFQVYAGNEEYEITFDHTYRHKESVAHAVRRLTATAGLTAGPVRDVVIGLRRGKGFSAGSDAAVMFGDSGFHTNEASRLEVFAVPAGDGTTITVFLTAGGDPMHGLDALAPLARRIFKTVTWQAR
;
A
#
# COMPACT_ATOMS: atom_id res chain seq x y z
N MET A 1 -40.20 0.19 -59.80
CA MET A 1 -41.13 0.37 -58.67
C MET A 1 -40.54 1.44 -57.75
N THR A 2 -41.40 2.34 -57.24
CA THR A 2 -41.23 3.23 -56.06
C THR A 2 -39.85 3.92 -55.83
N THR A 3 -39.63 5.20 -56.15
CA THR A 3 -40.17 6.48 -55.60
C THR A 3 -39.65 6.89 -54.21
N SER A 4 -38.90 8.01 -54.21
CA SER A 4 -38.82 9.12 -53.23
C SER A 4 -39.30 8.92 -51.77
N GLN A 5 -38.47 9.40 -50.83
CA GLN A 5 -38.98 10.28 -49.77
C GLN A 5 -37.97 11.36 -49.34
N ASP A 6 -38.36 12.62 -49.53
CA ASP A 6 -37.86 13.76 -48.75
C ASP A 6 -38.37 13.71 -47.31
N LYS A 7 -37.57 14.23 -46.36
CA LYS A 7 -38.02 15.11 -45.24
C LYS A 7 -36.80 15.67 -44.49
N GLN A 8 -36.53 16.97 -44.67
CA GLN A 8 -36.93 18.05 -43.75
C GLN A 8 -36.19 18.04 -42.41
N GLY A 9 -35.29 19.02 -42.23
CA GLY A 9 -34.80 19.42 -40.91
C GLY A 9 -35.71 20.48 -40.27
N THR A 10 -35.49 20.78 -38.99
CA THR A 10 -35.98 22.00 -38.32
C THR A 10 -35.05 22.33 -37.13
N LEU A 11 -34.64 23.59 -37.04
CA LEU A 11 -33.92 24.20 -35.91
C LEU A 11 -34.90 24.60 -34.81
N LEU A 12 -34.43 24.66 -33.55
CA LEU A 12 -34.82 25.59 -32.45
C LEU A 12 -34.13 25.09 -31.16
N THR A 13 -32.98 25.60 -30.74
CA THR A 13 -32.80 26.77 -29.84
C THR A 13 -33.73 26.84 -28.62
N SER A 14 -33.15 26.68 -27.42
CA SER A 14 -33.57 27.43 -26.22
C SER A 14 -32.36 27.73 -25.34
N ALA A 15 -32.28 28.96 -24.85
CA ALA A 15 -31.22 29.43 -23.95
C ALA A 15 -31.83 30.06 -22.69
N GLY A 16 -31.12 29.96 -21.56
CA GLY A 16 -31.48 30.54 -20.26
C GLY A 16 -30.59 29.88 -19.19
N ARG A 17 -29.52 30.46 -18.62
CA ARG A 17 -29.24 31.76 -17.95
C ARG A 17 -29.87 31.95 -16.56
N LEU A 18 -28.96 32.08 -15.58
CA LEU A 18 -28.95 32.94 -14.38
C LEU A 18 -29.62 32.48 -13.06
N GLY A 19 -28.96 32.88 -11.94
CA GLY A 19 -29.32 32.65 -10.53
C GLY A 19 -28.25 31.82 -9.80
N LEU A 20 -27.11 32.33 -9.30
CA LEU A 20 -26.75 33.51 -8.48
C LEU A 20 -26.98 33.35 -6.96
N ALA A 21 -25.85 33.40 -6.23
CA ALA A 21 -25.66 33.76 -4.81
C ALA A 21 -26.28 32.91 -3.67
N GLY A 22 -25.47 32.66 -2.63
CA GLY A 22 -25.88 31.94 -1.42
C GLY A 22 -24.75 31.72 -0.40
N LEU A 23 -23.99 32.77 -0.06
CA LEU A 23 -22.98 32.72 1.01
C LEU A 23 -23.65 33.03 2.35
N LEU A 24 -23.46 32.17 3.37
CA LEU A 24 -23.53 32.60 4.77
C LEU A 24 -22.57 31.79 5.66
N VAL A 25 -21.93 32.50 6.60
CA VAL A 25 -20.99 32.00 7.62
C VAL A 25 -21.58 32.32 9.00
N ILE A 26 -21.33 31.49 10.01
CA ILE A 26 -21.25 31.76 11.48
C ILE A 26 -21.17 30.38 12.17
N VAL A 27 -20.13 29.94 12.92
CA VAL A 27 -19.41 30.46 14.12
C VAL A 27 -20.04 30.02 15.46
N GLY A 28 -19.22 29.42 16.35
CA GLY A 28 -19.54 28.98 17.72
C GLY A 28 -19.11 27.52 17.99
N ALA A 29 -18.09 27.11 18.73
CA ALA A 29 -17.19 27.68 19.76
C ALA A 29 -17.57 27.40 21.25
N VAL A 30 -16.74 26.58 21.92
CA VAL A 30 -16.58 26.38 23.40
C VAL A 30 -17.83 25.72 24.08
N THR A 31 -17.80 24.83 25.09
CA THR A 31 -17.07 24.83 26.39
C THR A 31 -16.88 23.46 27.07
N THR A 32 -15.77 23.37 27.81
CA THR A 32 -15.47 22.59 29.05
C THR A 32 -16.57 21.83 29.81
N ALA A 33 -16.22 20.66 30.39
CA ALA A 33 -16.45 20.36 31.82
C ALA A 33 -15.60 19.15 32.32
N CYS A 34 -15.06 19.26 33.54
CA CYS A 34 -14.43 18.16 34.29
C CYS A 34 -15.31 17.71 35.47
N GLY A 35 -15.15 16.47 35.93
CA GLY A 35 -15.61 15.97 37.24
C GLY A 35 -17.07 15.51 37.29
N GLY A 36 -17.47 14.62 38.20
CA GLY A 36 -16.71 13.92 39.25
C GLY A 36 -17.63 13.26 40.30
N GLY A 37 -17.06 12.53 41.26
CA GLY A 37 -17.75 11.88 42.41
C GLY A 37 -17.72 10.35 42.35
N SER A 38 -17.02 9.63 43.24
CA SER A 38 -17.31 9.37 44.68
C SER A 38 -18.25 8.16 44.84
N GLU A 39 -18.13 7.22 45.79
CA GLU A 39 -17.15 6.86 46.84
C GLU A 39 -17.46 5.38 47.25
N ALA A 40 -16.77 4.62 48.12
CA ALA A 40 -15.76 4.85 49.17
C ALA A 40 -14.71 3.68 49.11
N ALA A 41 -13.97 3.19 50.12
CA ALA A 41 -13.86 3.45 51.57
C ALA A 41 -12.41 3.21 52.07
N ALA A 42 -12.05 3.87 53.17
CA ALA A 42 -10.71 3.82 53.76
C ALA A 42 -10.57 2.74 54.85
N THR A 43 -9.35 2.20 55.02
CA THR A 43 -8.88 1.74 56.34
C THR A 43 -7.41 2.10 56.55
N SER A 44 -7.12 2.73 57.69
CA SER A 44 -5.80 3.28 58.06
C SER A 44 -4.91 2.27 58.79
N LYS A 45 -3.60 2.24 58.46
CA LYS A 45 -2.53 1.97 59.43
C LYS A 45 -1.31 2.89 59.17
N ARG A 46 -0.73 3.38 60.27
CA ARG A 46 0.39 4.34 60.38
C ARG A 46 1.77 3.61 60.26
N PRO A 47 2.94 4.27 60.33
CA PRO A 47 4.05 3.96 59.42
C PRO A 47 5.29 3.38 60.13
N THR A 48 6.22 2.86 59.32
CA THR A 48 7.61 2.64 59.75
C THR A 48 8.54 3.13 58.65
N SER A 49 9.43 4.07 58.98
CA SER A 49 10.49 4.50 58.07
C SER A 49 11.55 3.42 57.94
N SER A 50 11.99 3.14 56.71
CA SER A 50 13.31 2.59 56.43
C SER A 50 13.89 3.34 55.23
N THR A 51 14.82 4.24 55.49
CA THR A 51 15.63 4.87 54.45
C THR A 51 16.56 3.80 53.87
N VAL A 52 16.41 3.48 52.59
CA VAL A 52 17.47 2.85 51.80
C VAL A 52 17.74 3.76 50.61
N SER A 53 18.81 4.55 50.71
CA SER A 53 19.32 5.30 49.58
C SER A 53 20.12 4.35 48.70
N SER A 54 19.56 4.00 47.55
CA SER A 54 20.24 3.23 46.52
C SER A 54 20.04 3.92 45.18
N VAL A 55 21.14 4.48 44.68
CA VAL A 55 21.31 5.16 43.40
C VAL A 55 20.47 4.52 42.28
N PRO A 56 19.71 5.29 41.47
CA PRO A 56 19.14 4.75 40.24
C PRO A 56 20.29 4.36 39.33
N SER A 57 20.51 3.06 39.14
CA SER A 57 21.30 2.60 38.00
C SER A 57 20.59 3.09 36.75
N PRO A 58 21.22 3.88 35.86
CA PRO A 58 20.66 4.07 34.55
C PRO A 58 20.62 2.68 33.93
N LEU A 59 19.41 2.18 33.63
CA LEU A 59 19.28 1.09 32.68
C LEU A 59 19.98 1.61 31.42
N ALA A 60 21.14 1.04 31.09
CA ALA A 60 21.74 1.29 29.81
C ALA A 60 20.66 0.94 28.78
N ALA A 61 20.30 1.91 27.94
CA ALA A 61 19.54 1.59 26.75
C ALA A 61 20.42 0.61 25.98
N GLU A 62 20.08 -0.68 26.05
CA GLU A 62 20.73 -1.74 25.32
C GLU A 62 20.49 -1.40 23.86
N THR A 63 21.46 -0.69 23.30
CA THR A 63 21.45 -0.24 21.92
C THR A 63 21.69 -1.50 21.13
N GLU A 64 20.58 -2.19 20.82
CA GLU A 64 20.55 -3.37 19.97
C GLU A 64 21.45 -3.04 18.77
N PRO A 65 22.55 -3.76 18.57
CA PRO A 65 23.58 -3.35 17.63
C PRO A 65 22.93 -3.25 16.26
N ALA A 66 22.88 -2.03 15.72
CA ALA A 66 22.15 -1.74 14.49
C ALA A 66 22.62 -2.72 13.40
N ASP A 67 21.72 -3.63 13.04
CA ASP A 67 21.98 -4.70 12.08
C ASP A 67 22.52 -4.04 10.80
N PRO A 68 23.70 -4.42 10.29
CA PRO A 68 24.32 -3.70 9.17
C PRO A 68 23.36 -3.70 7.97
N PRO A 69 23.28 -2.56 7.23
CA PRO A 69 22.27 -2.38 6.18
C PRO A 69 22.28 -3.55 5.20
N LEU A 70 21.08 -4.13 4.97
CA LEU A 70 20.96 -5.42 4.32
C LEU A 70 21.20 -5.31 2.82
N VAL A 71 22.45 -5.55 2.40
CA VAL A 71 22.83 -5.54 0.98
C VAL A 71 21.99 -6.54 0.18
N ILE A 72 21.20 -6.03 -0.77
CA ILE A 72 20.35 -6.84 -1.63
C ILE A 72 21.19 -7.59 -2.66
N SER A 73 21.12 -8.91 -2.62
CA SER A 73 21.73 -9.77 -3.64
C SER A 73 20.67 -10.24 -4.66
N PRO A 74 20.75 -9.82 -5.94
CA PRO A 74 19.91 -10.33 -7.03
C PRO A 74 19.85 -11.86 -7.13
N ARG A 75 20.91 -12.54 -6.65
CA ARG A 75 21.11 -13.99 -6.71
C ARG A 75 20.84 -14.71 -5.38
N ALA A 76 20.29 -14.03 -4.36
CA ALA A 76 19.98 -14.64 -3.07
C ALA A 76 19.15 -15.94 -3.23
N PRO A 77 19.43 -17.00 -2.45
CA PRO A 77 18.61 -18.21 -2.41
C PRO A 77 17.17 -17.89 -1.98
N LEU A 78 16.18 -18.54 -2.60
CA LEU A 78 14.76 -18.40 -2.25
C LEU A 78 14.31 -19.69 -1.52
N THR A 79 14.52 -19.71 -0.21
CA THR A 79 14.43 -20.93 0.62
C THR A 79 13.27 -20.90 1.60
N GLN A 80 12.85 -19.74 2.08
CA GLN A 80 11.78 -19.59 3.06
C GLN A 80 10.42 -19.53 2.33
N PRO A 81 9.52 -20.52 2.50
CA PRO A 81 8.16 -20.41 2.03
C PRO A 81 7.39 -19.42 2.90
N VAL A 82 6.50 -18.65 2.29
CA VAL A 82 5.56 -17.75 2.98
C VAL A 82 4.21 -17.81 2.28
N ASP A 83 3.14 -17.90 3.07
CA ASP A 83 1.76 -17.89 2.62
C ASP A 83 1.20 -16.47 2.77
N ALA A 84 0.61 -15.95 1.70
CA ALA A 84 0.26 -14.53 1.62
C ALA A 84 -1.14 -14.18 2.13
N GLY A 85 -1.92 -15.14 2.62
CA GLY A 85 -3.23 -14.90 3.27
C GLY A 85 -4.39 -14.50 2.35
N PHE A 86 -4.20 -14.45 1.03
CA PHE A 86 -5.22 -14.10 0.04
C PHE A 86 -6.31 -15.18 -0.14
N ASP A 87 -7.40 -14.83 -0.83
CA ASP A 87 -8.37 -15.77 -1.42
C ASP A 87 -8.49 -15.54 -2.94
N PRO A 88 -8.15 -16.52 -3.81
CA PRO A 88 -7.55 -17.81 -3.44
C PRO A 88 -6.12 -17.62 -2.90
N PRO A 89 -5.71 -18.41 -1.89
CA PRO A 89 -4.39 -18.28 -1.30
C PRO A 89 -3.29 -18.57 -2.31
N PHE A 90 -2.18 -17.86 -2.14
CA PHE A 90 -0.94 -18.16 -2.82
C PHE A 90 0.22 -18.21 -1.84
N SER A 91 1.21 -19.02 -2.19
CA SER A 91 2.50 -19.09 -1.51
C SER A 91 3.61 -18.65 -2.45
N LEU A 92 4.70 -18.14 -1.88
CA LEU A 92 5.93 -17.81 -2.61
C LEU A 92 7.16 -18.11 -1.75
N ARG A 93 8.35 -17.98 -2.32
CA ARG A 93 9.62 -18.16 -1.60
C ARG A 93 10.46 -16.90 -1.57
N ILE A 94 10.94 -16.55 -0.38
CA ILE A 94 11.77 -15.37 -0.11
C ILE A 94 13.16 -15.78 0.41
N PRO A 95 14.15 -14.87 0.43
CA PRO A 95 15.42 -15.11 1.11
C PRO A 95 15.24 -15.23 2.63
N ALA A 96 15.96 -16.15 3.27
CA ALA A 96 15.77 -16.51 4.68
C ALA A 96 16.01 -15.40 5.74
N ARG A 97 16.54 -14.22 5.35
CA ARG A 97 16.69 -13.05 6.22
C ARG A 97 15.62 -11.98 5.99
N TRP A 98 14.66 -12.22 5.10
CA TRP A 98 13.60 -11.27 4.78
C TRP A 98 12.38 -11.50 5.69
N LYS A 99 11.73 -10.42 6.09
CA LYS A 99 10.55 -10.46 6.97
C LYS A 99 9.30 -10.38 6.11
N SER A 100 8.33 -11.26 6.34
CA SER A 100 7.00 -11.19 5.72
C SER A 100 5.97 -10.73 6.74
N VAL A 101 5.11 -9.79 6.37
CA VAL A 101 4.06 -9.24 7.23
C VAL A 101 2.72 -9.28 6.51
N LEU A 102 1.71 -9.83 7.19
CA LEU A 102 0.30 -9.66 6.84
C LEU A 102 -0.18 -8.42 7.60
N ARG A 103 -0.51 -7.33 6.90
CA ARG A 103 -1.01 -6.09 7.55
C ARG A 103 -2.52 -6.15 7.75
N ASP A 104 -3.23 -6.51 6.68
CA ASP A 104 -4.69 -6.45 6.57
C ASP A 104 -5.24 -7.74 5.91
N VAL A 105 -6.54 -7.76 5.60
CA VAL A 105 -7.29 -8.86 4.98
C VAL A 105 -6.92 -9.29 3.52
N SER A 106 -6.19 -8.58 2.64
CA SER A 106 -5.55 -7.26 2.70
C SER A 106 -4.29 -7.20 1.88
N ALA A 107 -3.28 -6.65 2.53
CA ALA A 107 -1.95 -6.42 2.01
C ALA A 107 -0.96 -7.39 2.65
N PHE A 108 -0.17 -8.04 1.79
CA PHE A 108 0.98 -8.85 2.17
C PHE A 108 2.25 -8.13 1.75
N GLN A 109 3.17 -7.97 2.70
CA GLN A 109 4.42 -7.25 2.49
C GLN A 109 5.60 -8.16 2.75
N VAL A 110 6.64 -8.03 1.93
CA VAL A 110 7.95 -8.66 2.19
C VAL A 110 9.03 -7.58 2.21
N TYR A 111 9.79 -7.57 3.30
CA TYR A 111 10.80 -6.57 3.61
C TYR A 111 12.20 -7.17 3.63
N ALA A 112 13.15 -6.42 3.09
CA ALA A 112 14.57 -6.62 3.31
C ALA A 112 15.08 -5.59 4.33
N GLY A 113 15.45 -6.03 5.54
CA GLY A 113 15.82 -5.11 6.61
C GLY A 113 14.60 -4.36 7.18
N ASN A 114 14.77 -3.07 7.45
CA ASN A 114 13.79 -2.21 8.13
C ASN A 114 13.13 -1.24 7.14
N GLU A 115 12.35 -1.77 6.19
CA GLU A 115 11.54 -1.02 5.20
C GLU A 115 12.28 -0.37 4.01
N GLU A 116 13.61 -0.45 3.91
CA GLU A 116 14.37 0.08 2.76
C GLU A 116 13.97 -0.53 1.40
N TYR A 117 13.49 -1.77 1.40
CA TYR A 117 13.04 -2.50 0.21
C TYR A 117 11.75 -3.26 0.53
N GLU A 118 10.70 -3.04 -0.25
CA GLU A 118 9.39 -3.65 -0.04
C GLU A 118 8.85 -4.31 -1.32
N ILE A 119 8.22 -5.47 -1.15
CA ILE A 119 7.28 -6.05 -2.12
C ILE A 119 5.90 -6.09 -1.47
N THR A 120 4.99 -5.23 -1.92
CA THR A 120 3.59 -5.19 -1.47
C THR A 120 2.73 -5.94 -2.48
N PHE A 121 1.87 -6.84 -2.02
CA PHE A 121 0.73 -7.35 -2.78
C PHE A 121 -0.54 -6.79 -2.15
N ASP A 122 -1.47 -6.28 -2.96
CA ASP A 122 -2.75 -5.75 -2.50
C ASP A 122 -3.92 -6.26 -3.38
N HIS A 123 -5.05 -6.52 -2.72
CA HIS A 123 -6.34 -6.78 -3.34
C HIS A 123 -7.16 -5.48 -3.38
N THR A 124 -7.55 -5.03 -4.58
CA THR A 124 -8.47 -3.89 -4.71
C THR A 124 -9.94 -4.33 -4.49
N TYR A 125 -10.30 -4.66 -3.23
CA TYR A 125 -11.57 -5.32 -2.83
C TYR A 125 -12.85 -4.75 -3.44
N ARG A 126 -12.91 -3.43 -3.59
CA ARG A 126 -14.17 -2.73 -3.84
C ARG A 126 -14.75 -3.05 -5.22
N HIS A 127 -13.91 -3.42 -6.18
CA HIS A 127 -14.30 -3.63 -7.56
C HIS A 127 -13.57 -4.84 -8.15
N LYS A 128 -14.34 -5.84 -8.63
CA LYS A 128 -13.83 -6.91 -9.51
C LYS A 128 -13.48 -6.32 -10.88
N GLU A 129 -12.45 -5.50 -10.91
CA GLU A 129 -12.02 -4.77 -12.10
C GLU A 129 -11.07 -5.62 -12.95
N SER A 130 -11.14 -5.41 -14.27
CA SER A 130 -10.18 -6.01 -15.20
C SER A 130 -8.79 -5.41 -15.02
N VAL A 131 -7.75 -6.20 -15.27
CA VAL A 131 -6.34 -5.73 -15.32
C VAL A 131 -6.18 -4.48 -16.18
N ALA A 132 -6.90 -4.39 -17.31
CA ALA A 132 -6.84 -3.22 -18.18
C ALA A 132 -7.43 -1.95 -17.54
N HIS A 133 -8.39 -2.07 -16.62
CA HIS A 133 -8.89 -0.96 -15.83
C HIS A 133 -7.88 -0.58 -14.74
N ALA A 134 -7.43 -1.56 -13.95
CA ALA A 134 -6.44 -1.35 -12.90
C ALA A 134 -5.20 -0.61 -13.43
N VAL A 135 -4.65 -1.03 -14.57
CA VAL A 135 -3.49 -0.37 -15.20
C VAL A 135 -3.79 1.08 -15.55
N ARG A 136 -4.90 1.38 -16.27
CA ARG A 136 -5.24 2.76 -16.64
C ARG A 136 -5.34 3.67 -15.42
N ARG A 137 -5.94 3.15 -14.34
CA ARG A 137 -6.10 3.83 -13.05
C ARG A 137 -4.75 4.09 -12.39
N LEU A 138 -3.92 3.04 -12.27
CA LEU A 138 -2.56 3.11 -11.68
C LEU A 138 -1.61 4.02 -12.49
N THR A 139 -1.71 4.07 -13.83
CA THR A 139 -0.92 4.99 -14.65
C THR A 139 -1.42 6.44 -14.62
N ALA A 140 -2.65 6.66 -14.12
CA ALA A 140 -3.25 7.98 -13.97
C ALA A 140 -3.19 8.52 -12.52
N THR A 141 -2.50 7.81 -11.61
CA THR A 141 -2.29 8.25 -10.23
C THR A 141 -1.56 9.59 -10.20
N ALA A 142 -2.12 10.57 -9.48
CA ALA A 142 -1.53 11.90 -9.37
C ALA A 142 -0.16 11.85 -8.69
N GLY A 143 0.79 12.65 -9.19
CA GLY A 143 2.18 12.67 -8.73
C GLY A 143 3.06 11.53 -9.28
N LEU A 144 2.50 10.60 -10.05
CA LEU A 144 3.24 9.47 -10.62
C LEU A 144 3.59 9.72 -12.10
N THR A 145 4.90 9.69 -12.42
CA THR A 145 5.38 9.65 -13.80
C THR A 145 5.49 8.20 -14.25
N ALA A 146 4.41 7.68 -14.84
CA ALA A 146 4.35 6.31 -15.33
C ALA A 146 5.08 6.12 -16.67
N GLY A 147 5.94 5.10 -16.75
CA GLY A 147 6.56 4.65 -17.99
C GLY A 147 5.64 3.76 -18.85
N PRO A 148 6.15 3.21 -19.96
CA PRO A 148 5.35 2.40 -20.88
C PRO A 148 4.85 1.10 -20.23
N VAL A 149 3.58 0.79 -20.48
CA VAL A 149 2.94 -0.47 -20.04
C VAL A 149 3.45 -1.64 -20.87
N ARG A 150 3.80 -2.73 -20.18
CA ARG A 150 4.33 -3.99 -20.72
C ARG A 150 3.56 -5.19 -20.19
N ASP A 151 3.63 -6.31 -20.90
CA ASP A 151 3.15 -7.61 -20.41
C ASP A 151 4.06 -8.16 -19.31
N VAL A 152 3.45 -8.76 -18.28
CA VAL A 152 4.17 -9.41 -17.17
C VAL A 152 3.55 -10.76 -16.81
N VAL A 153 4.33 -11.60 -16.14
CA VAL A 153 3.91 -12.92 -15.64
C VAL A 153 4.31 -13.04 -14.17
N ILE A 154 3.34 -13.38 -13.30
CA ILE A 154 3.52 -13.60 -11.87
C ILE A 154 2.94 -14.98 -11.54
N GLY A 155 3.79 -15.90 -11.11
CA GLY A 155 3.45 -17.32 -11.04
C GLY A 155 2.96 -17.83 -12.39
N LEU A 156 1.72 -18.32 -12.41
CA LEU A 156 1.02 -18.78 -13.63
C LEU A 156 0.07 -17.73 -14.23
N ARG A 157 -0.01 -16.52 -13.67
CA ARG A 157 -0.93 -15.46 -14.12
C ARG A 157 -0.24 -14.48 -15.06
N ARG A 158 -0.89 -14.16 -16.17
CA ARG A 158 -0.49 -13.09 -17.10
C ARG A 158 -1.20 -11.81 -16.73
N GLY A 159 -0.49 -10.69 -16.79
CA GLY A 159 -1.06 -9.37 -16.54
C GLY A 159 -0.22 -8.27 -17.18
N LYS A 160 -0.30 -7.07 -16.62
CA LYS A 160 0.35 -5.88 -17.14
C LYS A 160 1.18 -5.21 -16.05
N GLY A 161 2.18 -4.44 -16.45
CA GLY A 161 3.04 -3.72 -15.51
C GLY A 161 3.74 -2.54 -16.15
N PHE A 162 4.30 -1.67 -15.33
CA PHE A 162 5.10 -0.54 -15.75
C PHE A 162 6.14 -0.19 -14.67
N SER A 163 7.16 0.57 -15.05
CA SER A 163 8.07 1.21 -14.10
C SER A 163 7.67 2.69 -14.01
N ALA A 164 7.81 3.30 -12.84
CA ALA A 164 7.41 4.69 -12.61
C ALA A 164 8.37 5.40 -11.66
N GLY A 165 8.29 6.72 -11.62
CA GLY A 165 8.95 7.55 -10.62
C GLY A 165 8.04 8.66 -10.10
N SER A 166 8.35 9.19 -8.92
CA SER A 166 7.71 10.37 -8.34
C SER A 166 8.74 11.26 -7.65
N ASP A 167 8.53 12.57 -7.74
CA ASP A 167 9.36 13.58 -7.05
C ASP A 167 8.85 13.88 -5.62
N ALA A 168 7.82 13.17 -5.17
CA ALA A 168 7.20 13.28 -3.85
C ALA A 168 6.52 11.95 -3.46
N ALA A 169 6.03 11.88 -2.22
CA ALA A 169 5.17 10.79 -1.75
C ALA A 169 3.93 10.61 -2.64
N VAL A 170 3.62 9.37 -3.02
CA VAL A 170 2.43 9.01 -3.82
C VAL A 170 1.49 8.13 -3.01
N MET A 171 0.19 8.44 -3.07
CA MET A 171 -0.88 7.67 -2.41
C MET A 171 -1.73 6.94 -3.46
N PHE A 172 -1.79 5.61 -3.37
CA PHE A 172 -2.65 4.78 -4.21
C PHE A 172 -3.97 4.53 -3.48
N GLY A 173 -4.91 5.49 -3.65
CA GLY A 173 -6.09 5.63 -2.79
C GLY A 173 -7.02 4.41 -2.65
N ASP A 174 -7.03 3.49 -3.63
CA ASP A 174 -7.88 2.29 -3.57
C ASP A 174 -7.21 1.10 -2.85
N SER A 175 -5.88 1.12 -2.71
CA SER A 175 -5.07 0.08 -2.06
C SER A 175 -4.57 0.47 -0.67
N GLY A 176 -4.65 1.75 -0.30
CA GLY A 176 -4.02 2.31 0.93
C GLY A 176 -2.48 2.36 0.88
N PHE A 177 -1.86 1.66 -0.07
CA PHE A 177 -0.42 1.71 -0.32
C PHE A 177 0.04 3.15 -0.64
N HIS A 178 1.16 3.55 -0.05
CA HIS A 178 1.78 4.84 -0.29
C HIS A 178 3.29 4.75 -0.19
N THR A 179 3.98 5.67 -0.88
CA THR A 179 5.42 5.86 -0.73
C THR A 179 5.66 6.93 0.34
N ASN A 180 6.70 6.75 1.15
CA ASN A 180 7.03 7.71 2.20
C ASN A 180 7.60 9.03 1.64
N GLU A 181 8.24 8.96 0.46
CA GLU A 181 8.92 10.08 -0.18
C GLU A 181 9.00 9.92 -1.71
N ALA A 182 9.81 10.76 -2.36
CA ALA A 182 10.18 10.65 -3.76
C ALA A 182 10.83 9.28 -4.04
N SER A 183 10.36 8.58 -5.07
CA SER A 183 10.73 7.17 -5.24
C SER A 183 10.70 6.72 -6.69
N ARG A 184 11.39 5.61 -6.96
CA ARG A 184 11.13 4.79 -8.16
C ARG A 184 10.38 3.53 -7.76
N LEU A 185 9.48 3.10 -8.65
CA LEU A 185 8.56 1.99 -8.42
C LEU A 185 8.55 1.04 -9.63
N GLU A 186 8.40 -0.27 -9.41
CA GLU A 186 7.75 -1.14 -10.40
C GLU A 186 6.34 -1.48 -9.90
N VAL A 187 5.35 -1.37 -10.79
CA VAL A 187 3.93 -1.61 -10.46
C VAL A 187 3.36 -2.63 -11.43
N PHE A 188 2.76 -3.70 -10.91
CA PHE A 188 2.14 -4.77 -11.69
C PHE A 188 0.66 -4.95 -11.31
N ALA A 189 -0.15 -5.41 -12.26
CA ALA A 189 -1.54 -5.80 -12.07
C ALA A 189 -1.79 -7.17 -12.72
N VAL A 190 -2.25 -8.14 -11.94
CA VAL A 190 -2.51 -9.53 -12.40
C VAL A 190 -3.87 -10.04 -11.91
N PRO A 191 -4.56 -10.91 -12.67
CA PRO A 191 -5.85 -11.43 -12.26
C PRO A 191 -5.69 -12.52 -11.19
N ALA A 192 -6.50 -12.45 -10.14
CA ALA A 192 -6.68 -13.53 -9.17
C ALA A 192 -7.59 -14.63 -9.74
N GLY A 193 -7.73 -15.74 -9.01
CA GLY A 193 -8.61 -16.85 -9.43
C GLY A 193 -10.11 -16.59 -9.28
N ASP A 194 -10.50 -15.56 -8.52
CA ASP A 194 -11.90 -15.25 -8.20
C ASP A 194 -12.50 -14.10 -9.05
N GLY A 195 -11.69 -13.53 -9.96
CA GLY A 195 -12.04 -12.38 -10.80
C GLY A 195 -11.64 -11.01 -10.24
N THR A 196 -11.00 -10.92 -9.08
CA THR A 196 -10.34 -9.68 -8.63
C THR A 196 -9.02 -9.45 -9.36
N THR A 197 -8.50 -8.22 -9.27
CA THR A 197 -7.12 -7.89 -9.69
C THR A 197 -6.26 -7.67 -8.46
N ILE A 198 -5.09 -8.30 -8.46
CA ILE A 198 -4.03 -8.09 -7.47
C ILE A 198 -3.04 -7.10 -8.05
N THR A 199 -2.79 -6.03 -7.29
CA THR A 199 -1.74 -5.06 -7.58
C THR A 199 -0.48 -5.46 -6.82
N VAL A 200 0.68 -5.29 -7.44
CA VAL A 200 1.98 -5.51 -6.80
C VAL A 200 2.80 -4.24 -6.91
N PHE A 201 3.34 -3.77 -5.79
CA PHE A 201 4.22 -2.62 -5.70
C PHE A 201 5.62 -3.07 -5.28
N LEU A 202 6.64 -2.46 -5.89
CA LEU A 202 8.05 -2.74 -5.66
C LEU A 202 8.76 -1.42 -5.41
N THR A 203 9.29 -1.25 -4.20
CA THR A 203 9.89 0.02 -3.77
C THR A 203 11.30 -0.19 -3.23
N ALA A 204 12.13 0.84 -3.37
CA ALA A 204 13.44 0.93 -2.75
C ALA A 204 13.58 2.34 -2.16
N GLY A 205 13.20 2.50 -0.89
CA GLY A 205 13.27 3.79 -0.18
C GLY A 205 14.70 4.19 0.19
N GLY A 206 15.55 3.23 0.58
CA GLY A 206 16.92 3.53 1.04
C GLY A 206 17.91 3.93 -0.05
N ASP A 207 17.71 3.45 -1.29
CA ASP A 207 18.45 3.89 -2.49
C ASP A 207 17.49 3.91 -3.69
N PRO A 208 16.78 5.03 -3.93
CA PRO A 208 15.85 5.12 -5.07
C PRO A 208 16.56 5.17 -6.43
N MET A 209 17.89 5.33 -6.47
CA MET A 209 18.66 5.40 -7.70
C MET A 209 19.09 4.02 -8.21
N HIS A 210 19.58 3.15 -7.32
CA HIS A 210 20.11 1.81 -7.68
C HIS A 210 19.41 0.66 -6.97
N GLY A 211 18.63 0.92 -5.91
CA GLY A 211 17.99 -0.11 -5.11
C GLY A 211 16.99 -0.95 -5.92
N LEU A 212 16.28 -0.36 -6.88
CA LEU A 212 15.46 -1.11 -7.83
C LEU A 212 16.27 -1.97 -8.81
N ASP A 213 17.48 -1.59 -9.20
CA ASP A 213 18.31 -2.38 -10.11
C ASP A 213 18.78 -3.69 -9.45
N ALA A 214 18.98 -3.66 -8.12
CA ALA A 214 19.25 -4.87 -7.32
C ALA A 214 17.97 -5.63 -6.94
N LEU A 215 16.90 -4.92 -6.56
CA LEU A 215 15.63 -5.50 -6.11
C LEU A 215 14.84 -6.14 -7.24
N ALA A 216 14.65 -5.47 -8.38
CA ALA A 216 13.75 -5.94 -9.44
C ALA A 216 14.15 -7.32 -10.01
N PRO A 217 15.43 -7.66 -10.24
CA PRO A 217 15.82 -9.01 -10.62
C PRO A 217 15.52 -10.08 -9.55
N LEU A 218 15.70 -9.74 -8.26
CA LEU A 218 15.37 -10.64 -7.15
C LEU A 218 13.86 -10.83 -7.03
N ALA A 219 13.09 -9.75 -7.04
CA ALA A 219 11.64 -9.78 -7.02
C ALA A 219 11.07 -10.57 -8.19
N ARG A 220 11.60 -10.41 -9.41
CA ARG A 220 11.24 -11.22 -10.58
C ARG A 220 11.56 -12.71 -10.41
N ARG A 221 12.54 -13.09 -9.58
CA ARG A 221 12.75 -14.49 -9.18
C ARG A 221 11.73 -14.93 -8.12
N ILE A 222 11.40 -14.08 -7.15
CA ILE A 222 10.35 -14.32 -6.16
C ILE A 222 8.99 -14.55 -6.85
N PHE A 223 8.59 -13.70 -7.80
CA PHE A 223 7.34 -13.87 -8.55
C PHE A 223 7.27 -15.16 -9.38
N LYS A 224 8.39 -15.75 -9.79
CA LYS A 224 8.40 -17.07 -10.44
C LYS A 224 8.11 -18.23 -9.48
N THR A 225 8.18 -18.00 -8.17
CA THR A 225 7.83 -18.99 -7.13
C THR A 225 6.38 -18.89 -6.66
N VAL A 226 5.64 -17.84 -7.08
CA VAL A 226 4.23 -17.66 -6.73
C VAL A 226 3.40 -18.83 -7.24
N THR A 227 2.84 -19.58 -6.30
CA THR A 227 2.00 -20.74 -6.55
C THR A 227 0.60 -20.45 -6.04
N TRP A 228 -0.34 -20.28 -6.96
CA TRP A 228 -1.76 -20.13 -6.65
C TRP A 228 -2.32 -21.48 -6.25
N GLN A 229 -2.93 -21.56 -5.07
CA GLN A 229 -3.67 -22.75 -4.67
C GLN A 229 -4.98 -22.79 -5.49
N ALA A 230 -5.35 -23.99 -5.94
CA ALA A 230 -6.65 -24.19 -6.56
C ALA A 230 -7.76 -24.08 -5.49
N ARG A 231 -8.93 -23.58 -5.89
CA ARG A 231 -10.16 -23.69 -5.10
C ARG A 231 -10.79 -25.07 -5.29
#